data_AF-A0A518U8D9-F1
#
_entry.id   AF-A0A518U8D9-F1
#
_cell.length_a   1.000
_cell.length_b   1.000
_cell.length_c   1.000
_cell.angle_alpha   90.00
_cell.angle_beta   90.00
_cell.angle_gamma   90.00
#
_symmetry.space_group_name_H-M   'P 1'
#
loop_
_entity.id
_entity.type
_entity.pdbx_description
1 polymer ?
#
loop_
_entity_poly.entity_id
_entity_poly.type
_entity_poly.pdbx_seq_one_letter_code
_entity_poly.pdbx_strand_id
1 'polypeptide(L)' 'MKLPRTRGFIRDIAIAGGFIAIGILAPGSPIENGFEAHLGGISVGLGLGWLIKCFIDLQGASYAKQS' A
#
# COMPACT_ATOMS: atom_id res chain seq x y z
N MET A 1 3.51 21.93 -3.58
CA MET A 1 3.39 20.56 -4.13
C MET A 1 1.90 20.26 -4.32
N LYS A 2 1.39 20.29 -5.56
CA LYS A 2 -0.02 19.94 -5.84
C LYS A 2 -0.11 18.42 -5.95
N LEU A 3 -0.53 17.73 -4.89
CA LEU A 3 -0.82 16.29 -4.99
C LEU A 3 -1.87 16.09 -6.10
N PRO A 4 -1.62 15.19 -7.06
CA PRO A 4 -2.61 14.77 -8.05
C PRO A 4 -3.86 14.22 -7.36
N ARG A 5 -4.89 15.06 -7.20
CA ARG A 5 -6.22 14.70 -6.70
C ARG A 5 -7.03 13.95 -7.75
N THR A 6 -6.40 12.99 -8.43
CA THR A 6 -7.12 12.05 -9.29
C THR A 6 -7.82 11.03 -8.40
N ARG A 7 -9.11 10.79 -8.65
CA ARG A 7 -9.94 9.84 -7.87
C ARG A 7 -9.31 8.44 -7.78
N GLY A 8 -8.56 8.02 -8.81
CA GLY A 8 -7.78 6.78 -8.83
C GLY A 8 -6.69 6.73 -7.75
N PHE A 9 -5.83 7.74 -7.69
CA PHE A 9 -4.71 7.80 -6.73
C PHE A 9 -5.17 7.74 -5.25
N ILE A 10 -6.28 8.40 -4.92
CA ILE A 10 -6.86 8.35 -3.57
C ILE A 10 -7.38 6.92 -3.27
N ARG A 11 -7.96 6.25 -4.26
CA ARG A 11 -8.41 4.86 -4.14
C ARG A 11 -7.22 3.93 -3.92
N ASP A 12 -6.15 4.10 -4.67
CA ASP A 12 -4.93 3.30 -4.55
C ASP A 12 -4.24 3.48 -3.19
N ILE A 13 -4.17 4.71 -2.68
CA ILE A 13 -3.71 4.99 -1.31
C ILE A 13 -4.60 4.33 -0.26
N ALA A 14 -5.93 4.40 -0.42
CA ALA A 14 -6.86 3.79 0.52
C ALA A 14 -6.75 2.26 0.52
N ILE A 15 -6.54 1.64 -0.64
CA ILE A 15 -6.30 0.20 -0.78
C ILE A 15 -4.98 -0.18 -0.10
N ALA A 16 -3.90 0.53 -0.39
CA ALA A 16 -2.59 0.28 0.20
C ALA A 16 -2.61 0.44 1.74
N GLY A 17 -3.25 1.51 2.22
CA GLY A 17 -3.44 1.77 3.65
C GLY A 17 -4.29 0.69 4.33
N GLY A 18 -5.34 0.21 3.67
CA GLY A 18 -6.16 -0.90 4.15
C GLY A 18 -5.36 -2.19 4.31
N PHE A 19 -4.55 -2.56 3.32
CA PHE A 19 -3.69 -3.74 3.39
C PHE A 19 -2.62 -3.65 4.47
N ILE A 20 -2.00 -2.49 4.64
CA ILE A 20 -1.02 -2.24 5.72
C ILE A 20 -1.70 -2.30 7.09
N ALA A 21 -2.86 -1.67 7.25
CA ALA A 21 -3.61 -1.70 8.49
C ALA A 21 -4.05 -3.12 8.85
N ILE A 22 -4.56 -3.89 7.89
CA ILE A 22 -4.91 -5.31 8.10
C ILE A 22 -3.68 -6.11 8.52
N GLY A 23 -2.52 -5.87 7.90
CA GLY A 23 -1.32 -6.64 8.21
C GLY A 23 -0.64 -6.28 9.54
N ILE A 24 -0.75 -5.02 9.99
CA ILE A 24 -0.22 -4.57 11.29
C ILE A 24 -1.22 -4.85 12.42
N LEU A 25 -2.52 -4.77 12.15
CA LEU A 25 -3.59 -4.94 13.13
C LEU A 25 -4.07 -6.39 13.24
N ALA A 26 -3.67 -7.28 12.32
CA ALA A 26 -3.91 -8.72 12.45
C ALA A 26 -3.34 -9.18 13.81
N PRO A 27 -4.18 -9.72 14.71
CA PRO A 27 -3.72 -10.25 15.99
C PRO A 27 -2.82 -11.46 15.71
N GLY A 28 -1.77 -11.64 16.51
CA GLY A 28 -0.88 -12.79 16.34
C GLY A 28 0.52 -12.52 16.87
N SER A 29 0.69 -12.66 18.18
CA SER A 29 1.98 -12.71 18.86
C SER A 29 2.96 -13.66 18.15
N PRO A 30 4.26 -13.32 18.03
CA PRO A 30 5.26 -14.13 17.33
C PRO A 30 5.64 -15.44 18.06
N ILE A 31 4.80 -15.97 18.97
CA ILE A 31 5.18 -17.04 19.90
C ILE A 31 4.36 -18.34 19.73
N GLU A 32 3.21 -18.35 19.03
CA GLU A 32 2.46 -19.61 18.86
C GLU A 32 1.74 -19.66 17.48
N ASN A 33 2.29 -20.45 16.54
CA ASN A 33 1.63 -20.95 15.31
C ASN A 33 1.35 -19.99 14.10
N GLY A 34 2.42 -19.56 13.43
CA GLY A 34 2.69 -19.85 12.00
C GLY A 34 1.83 -19.29 10.83
N PHE A 35 0.54 -18.99 10.98
CA PHE A 35 -0.33 -18.61 9.84
C PHE A 35 -0.80 -17.15 9.87
N GLU A 36 -1.12 -16.61 11.04
CA GLU A 36 -1.55 -15.20 11.18
C GLU A 36 -0.40 -14.22 10.94
N ALA A 37 0.80 -14.52 11.45
CA ALA A 37 2.00 -13.74 11.15
C ALA A 37 2.38 -13.79 9.65
N HIS A 38 2.07 -14.90 8.97
CA HIS A 38 2.32 -15.07 7.54
C HIS A 38 1.33 -14.25 6.71
N LEU A 39 0.04 -14.29 7.06
CA LEU A 39 -1.02 -13.48 6.44
C LEU A 39 -0.83 -11.98 6.73
N GLY A 40 -0.40 -11.64 7.94
CA GLY A 40 0.02 -10.29 8.31
C GLY A 40 1.18 -9.82 7.44
N GLY A 41 2.23 -10.63 7.30
CA GLY A 41 3.37 -10.32 6.43
C GLY A 41 2.99 -10.15 4.96
N ILE A 42 2.15 -11.03 4.41
CA ILE A 42 1.69 -10.97 3.02
C ILE A 42 0.83 -9.71 2.79
N SER A 43 -0.08 -9.38 3.70
CA SER A 43 -0.93 -8.20 3.59
C SER A 43 -0.13 -6.90 3.72
N VAL A 44 0.83 -6.82 4.66
CA VAL A 44 1.76 -5.68 4.72
C VAL A 44 2.59 -5.58 3.43
N GLY A 45 3.13 -6.68 2.92
CA GLY A 45 3.91 -6.71 1.68
C GLY A 45 3.11 -6.25 0.47
N LEU A 46 1.86 -6.69 0.33
CA LEU A 46 0.92 -6.25 -0.71
C LEU A 46 0.61 -4.75 -0.60
N GLY A 47 0.33 -4.26 0.62
CA GLY A 47 0.08 -2.84 0.85
C GLY A 47 1.29 -1.96 0.54
N LEU A 48 2.49 -2.40 0.91
CA LEU A 48 3.74 -1.69 0.60
C LEU A 48 4.03 -1.67 -0.90
N GLY A 49 3.84 -2.80 -1.59
CA GLY A 49 3.99 -2.90 -3.04
C GLY A 49 2.99 -2.00 -3.79
N TRP A 50 1.76 -1.92 -3.30
CA TRP A 50 0.74 -1.02 -3.85
C TRP A 50 1.11 0.45 -3.66
N LEU A 51 1.67 0.82 -2.50
CA LEU A 51 2.20 2.16 -2.24
C LEU A 51 3.33 2.53 -3.21
N ILE A 52 4.30 1.64 -3.40
CA ILE A 52 5.43 1.86 -4.32
C ILE A 52 4.91 2.08 -5.75
N LYS A 53 3.97 1.24 -6.20
CA LYS A 53 3.33 1.41 -7.51
C LYS A 53 2.62 2.75 -7.63
N CYS A 54 1.91 3.17 -6.58
CA CYS A 54 1.25 4.47 -6.52
C CYS A 54 2.25 5.63 -6.67
N PHE A 55 3.42 5.54 -6.03
CA PHE A 55 4.49 6.55 -6.17
C PHE A 55 5.11 6.58 -7.55
N ILE A 56 5.37 5.42 -8.16
CA ILE A 56 5.91 5.31 -9.52
C ILE A 56 4.91 5.88 -10.53
N ASP A 57 3.63 5.56 -10.41
CA ASP A 57 2.57 6.07 -11.28
C ASP A 57 2.40 7.59 -11.12
N LEU A 58 2.51 8.10 -9.88
CA LEU A 58 2.50 9.53 -9.61
C LEU A 58 3.66 10.27 -10.28
N GLN A 59 4.87 9.72 -10.19
CA GLN A 59 6.04 10.30 -10.83
C GLN A 59 5.93 10.21 -12.35
N GLY A 60 5.56 9.05 -12.90
CA GLY A 60 5.36 8.83 -14.34
C GLY A 60 4.31 9.80 -14.94
N ALA A 61 3.18 10.00 -14.27
CA ALA A 61 2.17 10.97 -14.67
C ALA A 61 2.68 12.42 -14.60
N SER A 62 3.58 12.72 -13.65
CA SER A 62 4.22 14.03 -13.54
C SER A 62 5.24 14.27 -14.67
N TYR A 63 5.99 13.24 -15.07
CA TYR A 63 6.90 13.30 -16.23
C TYR A 63 6.14 13.44 -17.55
N ALA A 64 5.03 12.74 -17.73
CA ALA A 64 4.19 12.83 -18.92
C ALA A 64 3.51 14.20 -19.10
N LYS A 65 3.33 14.98 -18.01
CA LYS A 65 2.79 16.35 -18.05
C LYS A 65 3.84 17.43 -18.36
N GLN A 66 5.12 17.08 -18.40
CA GLN A 66 6.22 18.01 -18.73
C GLN A 66 6.75 17.84 -20.16
N SER A 67 6.24 16.88 -20.93
CA SER A 67 6.49 16.75 -22.38
C SER A 67 5.33 17.34 -23.17
#